data_AF-A0A359MW46-F1
#
_entry.id   AF-A0A359MW46-F1
#
_cell.length_a   1.000
_cell.length_b   1.000
_cell.length_c   1.000
_cell.angle_alpha   90.00
_cell.angle_beta   90.00
_cell.angle_gamma   90.00
#
_symmetry.space_group_name_H-M   'P 1'
#
loop_
_entity.id
_entity.type
_entity.pdbx_description
1 polymer ?
#
loop_
_entity_poly.entity_id
_entity_poly.type
_entity_poly.pdbx_seq_one_letter_code
_entity_poly.pdbx_strand_id
1 'polypeptide(L)'
;NAYCTSSLDYYANPKPVYYGVLSCYSPIHVSASFDSPSVAEKQRFTSEVFLTTSLLTDEINKIGDLSLQCEIAGMDGKIIFFERQTCALPENSTKSVITINQDLKDIKSELFLLRLKLYNSNDDTNECVAENEYLFTKGKDLGSVFHMDAPVLNIWQQSNGVKIYNQGNNAALFLFLTDNGSLPQKDFLYFDNNYFCLLPGEERNIQITSDSGSITGKTISIENFVSNNYITLR
;
A
#
# COMPACT_ATOMS: atom_id res chain seq x y z
N ASN A 1 -1.15 -17.77 -8.31
CA ASN A 1 -0.53 -16.99 -9.41
C ASN A 1 1.00 -17.04 -9.36
N ALA A 2 1.61 -18.21 -9.09
CA ALA A 2 3.07 -18.37 -8.95
C ALA A 2 3.76 -18.91 -10.22
N TYR A 3 3.07 -18.83 -11.37
CA TYR A 3 3.62 -19.23 -12.66
C TYR A 3 4.10 -17.97 -13.41
N CYS A 4 5.38 -17.96 -13.78
CA CYS A 4 6.09 -16.89 -14.51
C CYS A 4 6.51 -15.66 -13.68
N THR A 5 7.69 -15.13 -13.98
CA THR A 5 8.32 -13.93 -13.38
C THR A 5 7.78 -12.61 -13.92
N SER A 6 6.68 -12.64 -14.68
CA SER A 6 6.10 -11.46 -15.31
C SER A 6 5.23 -10.65 -14.34
N SER A 7 5.33 -9.32 -14.39
CA SER A 7 4.46 -8.40 -13.64
C SER A 7 3.10 -8.18 -14.29
N LEU A 8 3.01 -8.39 -15.61
CA LEU A 8 1.78 -8.46 -16.38
C LEU A 8 1.54 -9.91 -16.82
N ASP A 9 0.29 -10.34 -16.95
CA ASP A 9 -0.02 -11.59 -17.63
C ASP A 9 0.01 -11.43 -19.16
N TYR A 10 -0.25 -12.52 -19.90
CA TYR A 10 -0.30 -12.52 -21.36
C TYR A 10 -1.34 -11.56 -21.94
N TYR A 11 -2.41 -11.28 -21.18
CA TYR A 11 -3.50 -10.38 -21.56
C TYR A 11 -3.27 -8.96 -21.07
N ALA A 12 -2.06 -8.62 -20.63
CA ALA A 12 -1.70 -7.31 -20.08
C ALA A 12 -2.41 -6.96 -18.76
N ASN A 13 -3.01 -7.93 -18.05
CA ASN A 13 -3.57 -7.65 -16.73
C ASN A 13 -2.44 -7.48 -15.71
N PRO A 14 -2.46 -6.41 -14.89
CA PRO A 14 -1.55 -6.24 -13.78
C PRO A 14 -1.67 -7.36 -12.75
N LYS A 15 -0.54 -7.98 -12.39
CA LYS A 15 -0.44 -8.81 -11.17
C LYS A 15 -0.08 -7.93 -9.97
N PRO A 16 -0.24 -8.38 -8.72
CA PRO A 16 0.21 -7.66 -7.54
C PRO A 16 1.62 -7.05 -7.63
N VAL A 17 2.58 -7.80 -8.18
CA VAL A 17 3.97 -7.34 -8.33
C VAL A 17 4.12 -6.14 -9.28
N TYR A 18 3.18 -5.92 -10.21
CA TYR A 18 3.16 -4.72 -11.06
C TYR A 18 3.11 -3.45 -10.22
N TYR A 19 2.25 -3.42 -9.19
CA TYR A 19 2.07 -2.25 -8.33
C TYR A 19 3.29 -2.00 -7.43
N GLY A 20 3.96 -3.08 -6.99
CA GLY A 20 5.25 -2.97 -6.32
C GLY A 20 6.32 -2.34 -7.22
N VAL A 21 6.42 -2.79 -8.48
CA VAL A 21 7.35 -2.21 -9.46
C VAL A 21 7.01 -0.75 -9.77
N LEU A 22 5.73 -0.42 -9.97
CA LEU A 22 5.27 0.95 -10.21
C LEU A 22 5.71 1.90 -9.08
N SER A 23 5.53 1.47 -7.83
CA SER A 23 5.97 2.24 -6.66
C SER A 23 7.51 2.40 -6.61
N CYS A 24 8.27 1.34 -6.82
CA CYS A 24 9.74 1.38 -6.78
C CYS A 24 10.38 2.27 -7.86
N TYR A 25 9.69 2.49 -8.98
CA TYR A 25 10.17 3.35 -10.08
C TYR A 25 9.60 4.78 -10.02
N SER A 26 8.86 5.12 -8.97
CA SER A 26 8.36 6.48 -8.77
C SER A 26 9.52 7.47 -8.52
N PRO A 27 9.42 8.73 -8.99
CA PRO A 27 10.52 9.70 -8.85
C PRO A 27 10.93 9.99 -7.41
N ILE A 28 9.99 9.85 -6.47
CA ILE A 28 10.22 9.86 -5.03
C ILE A 28 9.72 8.54 -4.48
N HIS A 29 10.53 7.87 -3.68
CA HIS A 29 10.19 6.60 -3.06
C HIS A 29 10.68 6.55 -1.61
N VAL A 30 9.85 5.98 -0.75
CA VAL A 30 10.20 5.66 0.64
C VAL A 30 10.22 4.15 0.81
N SER A 31 11.26 3.64 1.45
CA SER A 31 11.43 2.20 1.63
C SER A 31 12.02 1.86 3.00
N ALA A 32 11.87 0.61 3.40
CA ALA A 32 12.43 0.07 4.63
C ALA A 32 13.40 -1.08 4.31
N SER A 33 14.54 -1.11 4.98
CA SER A 33 15.46 -2.24 5.02
C SER A 33 15.27 -3.01 6.32
N PHE A 34 15.22 -4.34 6.23
CA PHE A 34 15.03 -5.25 7.34
C PHE A 34 15.51 -6.66 6.94
N ASP A 35 15.88 -7.47 7.93
CA ASP A 35 16.45 -8.81 7.67
C ASP A 35 15.40 -9.81 7.13
N SER A 36 14.17 -9.74 7.65
CA SER A 36 13.12 -10.72 7.37
C SER A 36 11.73 -10.17 7.74
N PRO A 37 10.66 -10.54 7.01
CA PRO A 37 9.29 -10.27 7.42
C PRO A 37 8.87 -11.05 8.69
N SER A 38 9.55 -12.15 9.02
CA SER A 38 9.38 -12.86 10.29
C SER A 38 10.40 -12.36 11.31
N VAL A 39 9.89 -11.92 12.46
CA VAL A 39 10.68 -11.54 13.64
C VAL A 39 10.58 -12.59 14.76
N ALA A 40 10.33 -13.85 14.38
CA ALA A 40 10.35 -14.96 15.32
C ALA A 40 11.65 -14.98 16.12
N GLU A 41 11.53 -15.25 17.43
CA GLU A 41 12.64 -15.35 18.37
C GLU A 41 13.43 -14.04 18.59
N LYS A 42 13.00 -12.91 17.99
CA LYS A 42 13.53 -11.59 18.29
C LYS A 42 12.82 -10.98 19.49
N GLN A 43 13.47 -10.02 20.15
CA GLN A 43 12.86 -9.20 21.19
C GLN A 43 12.41 -7.83 20.68
N ARG A 44 13.00 -7.38 19.56
CA ARG A 44 12.77 -6.06 18.98
C ARG A 44 12.57 -6.18 17.48
N PHE A 45 11.72 -5.32 16.95
CA PHE A 45 11.61 -5.04 15.53
C PHE A 45 12.58 -3.90 15.19
N THR A 46 13.48 -4.13 14.25
CA THR A 46 14.43 -3.13 13.76
C THR A 46 14.27 -2.96 12.26
N SER A 47 14.18 -1.72 11.80
CA SER A 47 14.18 -1.41 10.37
C SER A 47 14.77 -0.05 10.11
N GLU A 48 15.54 0.09 9.04
CA GLU A 48 16.09 1.37 8.60
C GLU A 48 15.27 1.91 7.43
N VAL A 49 14.81 3.16 7.53
CA VAL A 49 13.97 3.79 6.53
C VAL A 49 14.82 4.69 5.64
N PHE A 50 14.63 4.53 4.33
CA PHE A 50 15.33 5.25 3.29
C PHE A 50 14.39 6.11 2.46
N LEU A 51 14.92 7.26 2.05
CA LEU A 51 14.33 8.12 1.03
C LEU A 51 15.19 8.02 -0.23
N THR A 52 14.58 7.62 -1.32
CA THR A 52 15.20 7.50 -2.65
C THR A 52 14.50 8.43 -3.61
N THR A 53 15.28 9.07 -4.48
CA THR A 53 14.73 9.94 -5.53
C THR A 53 15.62 9.95 -6.74
N SER A 54 15.00 10.12 -7.91
CA SER A 54 15.66 10.32 -9.20
C SER A 54 15.59 11.77 -9.71
N LEU A 55 15.02 12.67 -8.90
CA LEU A 55 14.85 14.09 -9.22
C LEU A 55 16.15 14.88 -9.11
N LEU A 56 16.25 15.94 -9.91
CA LEU A 56 17.34 16.91 -9.86
C LEU A 56 17.02 18.11 -8.95
N THR A 57 18.04 18.88 -8.58
CA THR A 57 17.94 20.02 -7.65
C THR A 57 16.78 20.98 -7.99
N ASP A 58 16.58 21.33 -9.26
CA ASP A 58 15.51 22.27 -9.66
C ASP A 58 14.10 21.71 -9.45
N GLU A 59 13.93 20.39 -9.53
CA GLU A 59 12.65 19.72 -9.27
C GLU A 59 12.43 19.58 -7.76
N ILE A 60 13.48 19.21 -7.02
CA ILE A 60 13.46 19.13 -5.56
C ILE A 60 13.07 20.47 -4.94
N ASN A 61 13.63 21.58 -5.43
CA ASN A 61 13.33 22.92 -4.93
C ASN A 61 11.85 23.32 -5.12
N LYS A 62 11.16 22.77 -6.12
CA LYS A 62 9.71 23.03 -6.35
C LYS A 62 8.83 22.27 -5.37
N ILE A 63 9.27 21.09 -4.95
CA ILE A 63 8.57 20.25 -3.97
C ILE A 63 8.82 20.79 -2.56
N GLY A 64 10.08 21.10 -2.27
CA GLY A 64 10.54 21.55 -0.97
C GLY A 64 10.62 20.42 0.06
N ASP A 65 10.41 20.76 1.34
CA ASP A 65 10.62 19.83 2.45
C ASP A 65 9.46 18.84 2.59
N LEU A 66 9.80 17.57 2.85
CA LEU A 66 8.83 16.50 3.06
C LEU A 66 8.72 16.15 4.54
N SER A 67 7.57 15.61 4.93
CA SER A 67 7.33 15.03 6.24
C SER A 67 7.17 13.54 6.12
N LEU A 68 8.16 12.79 6.61
CA LEU A 68 8.09 11.34 6.76
C LEU A 68 7.23 11.00 7.98
N GLN A 69 6.24 10.16 7.78
CA GLN A 69 5.46 9.52 8.83
C GLN A 69 5.71 8.01 8.81
N CYS A 70 6.17 7.49 9.93
CA CYS A 70 6.43 6.07 10.16
C CYS A 70 5.46 5.55 11.21
N GLU A 71 4.76 4.46 10.92
CA GLU A 71 3.82 3.85 11.84
C GLU A 71 4.03 2.35 11.95
N ILE A 72 3.89 1.81 13.16
CA ILE A 72 3.64 0.38 13.35
C ILE A 72 2.20 0.22 13.79
N ALA A 73 1.41 -0.49 13.01
CA ALA A 73 0.00 -0.73 13.27
C ALA A 73 -0.30 -2.20 13.52
N GLY A 74 -1.11 -2.47 14.55
CA GLY A 74 -1.73 -3.78 14.74
C GLY A 74 -2.84 -4.03 13.71
N MET A 75 -3.23 -5.31 13.57
CA MET A 75 -4.33 -5.66 12.66
C MET A 75 -5.69 -5.10 13.12
N ASP A 76 -5.81 -4.72 14.39
CA ASP A 76 -6.97 -4.05 14.97
C ASP A 76 -7.02 -2.54 14.65
N GLY A 77 -6.07 -2.02 13.88
CA GLY A 77 -5.95 -0.59 13.55
C GLY A 77 -5.27 0.24 14.64
N LYS A 78 -4.87 -0.37 15.76
CA LYS A 78 -4.17 0.36 16.81
C LYS A 78 -2.75 0.71 16.36
N ILE A 79 -2.44 2.01 16.39
CA ILE A 79 -1.07 2.50 16.20
C ILE A 79 -0.27 2.24 17.48
N ILE A 80 0.80 1.46 17.36
CA ILE A 80 1.69 1.03 18.45
C ILE A 80 2.93 1.93 18.50
N PHE A 81 3.43 2.30 17.33
CA PHE A 81 4.54 3.23 17.15
C PHE A 81 4.12 4.29 16.14
N PHE A 82 4.49 5.53 16.40
CA PHE A 82 4.30 6.66 15.49
C PHE A 82 5.50 7.58 15.61
N GLU A 83 6.10 7.91 14.48
CA GLU A 83 7.13 8.94 14.41
C GLU A 83 6.93 9.79 13.17
N ARG A 84 7.18 11.10 13.31
CA ARG A 84 7.13 12.04 12.20
C ARG A 84 8.41 12.86 12.19
N GLN A 85 9.03 12.96 11.01
CA GLN A 85 10.29 13.67 10.84
C GLN A 85 10.28 14.45 9.53
N THR A 86 10.68 15.72 9.58
CA THR A 86 10.94 16.49 8.36
C THR A 86 12.24 16.00 7.72
N CYS A 87 12.21 15.77 6.41
CA CYS A 87 13.34 15.31 5.63
C CYS A 87 13.47 16.11 4.33
N ALA A 88 14.72 16.46 4.00
CA ALA A 88 15.07 17.00 2.71
C ALA A 88 15.31 15.86 1.71
N LEU A 89 14.78 16.00 0.49
CA LEU A 89 15.04 15.09 -0.62
C LEU A 89 16.53 15.16 -1.00
N PRO A 90 17.24 14.02 -1.09
CA PRO A 90 18.59 14.01 -1.63
C PRO A 90 18.53 14.19 -3.17
N GLU A 91 19.55 14.76 -3.82
CA GLU A 91 19.54 14.83 -5.29
C GLU A 91 19.91 13.48 -5.90
N ASN A 92 19.07 12.95 -6.80
CA ASN A 92 19.29 11.72 -7.58
C ASN A 92 20.04 10.61 -6.82
N SER A 93 19.61 10.31 -5.60
CA SER A 93 20.30 9.40 -4.70
C SER A 93 19.37 8.85 -3.60
N THR A 94 19.96 8.03 -2.72
CA THR A 94 19.27 7.44 -1.57
C THR A 94 19.92 7.91 -0.28
N LYS A 95 19.09 8.20 0.73
CA LYS A 95 19.54 8.61 2.06
C LYS A 95 18.77 7.87 3.14
N SER A 96 19.48 7.40 4.16
CA SER A 96 18.86 6.91 5.41
C SER A 96 18.28 8.07 6.21
N VAL A 97 17.04 7.92 6.66
CA VAL A 97 16.31 8.98 7.38
C VAL A 97 16.19 8.65 8.86
N ILE A 98 15.80 7.42 9.17
CA ILE A 98 15.54 6.98 10.54
C ILE A 98 15.73 5.47 10.70
N THR A 99 16.18 5.06 11.89
CA THR A 99 16.13 3.66 12.33
C THR A 99 14.99 3.47 13.33
N ILE A 100 14.02 2.64 12.95
CA ILE A 100 12.95 2.18 13.84
C ILE A 100 13.49 1.05 14.70
N ASN A 101 13.22 1.11 16.00
CA ASN A 101 13.62 0.09 16.95
C ASN A 101 12.51 -0.08 18.01
N GLN A 102 11.55 -0.96 17.75
CA GLN A 102 10.35 -1.15 18.58
C GLN A 102 10.44 -2.45 19.40
N ASP A 103 10.03 -2.41 20.68
CA ASP A 103 9.92 -3.62 21.50
C ASP A 103 8.72 -4.46 21.05
N LEU A 104 8.96 -5.74 20.75
CA LEU A 104 7.91 -6.64 20.26
C LEU A 104 6.85 -6.97 21.31
N LYS A 105 7.16 -6.78 22.61
CA LYS A 105 6.17 -6.99 23.67
C LYS A 105 5.02 -5.98 23.61
N ASP A 106 5.24 -4.81 23.01
CA ASP A 106 4.23 -3.76 22.88
C ASP A 106 3.28 -4.03 21.70
N ILE A 107 3.72 -4.86 20.74
CA ILE A 107 2.92 -5.34 19.61
C ILE A 107 2.16 -6.59 20.06
N LYS A 108 0.88 -6.42 20.40
CA LYS A 108 0.05 -7.53 20.92
C LYS A 108 -0.27 -8.57 19.84
N SER A 109 -0.69 -8.12 18.66
CA SER A 109 -1.04 -8.98 17.53
C SER A 109 0.16 -9.78 17.02
N GLU A 110 -0.10 -10.95 16.43
CA GLU A 110 0.96 -11.73 15.76
C GLU A 110 1.44 -11.04 14.49
N LEU A 111 0.50 -10.51 13.71
CA LEU A 111 0.74 -9.73 12.50
C LEU A 111 0.73 -8.23 12.82
N PHE A 112 1.55 -7.47 12.12
CA PHE A 112 1.58 -6.01 12.20
C PHE A 112 2.11 -5.40 10.91
N LEU A 113 1.75 -4.16 10.63
CA LEU A 113 2.21 -3.41 9.46
C LEU A 113 3.25 -2.37 9.88
N LEU A 114 4.35 -2.27 9.13
CA LEU A 114 5.13 -1.02 9.06
C LEU A 114 4.58 -0.21 7.89
N ARG A 115 4.15 1.02 8.17
CA ARG A 115 3.56 1.92 7.18
C ARG A 115 4.40 3.18 7.10
N LEU A 116 4.80 3.54 5.89
CA LEU A 116 5.62 4.71 5.59
C LEU A 116 4.84 5.62 4.65
N LYS A 117 4.71 6.88 5.01
CA LYS A 117 4.07 7.90 4.17
C LYS A 117 4.92 9.16 4.15
N LEU A 118 5.10 9.73 2.96
CA LEU A 118 5.73 11.03 2.76
C LEU A 118 4.66 12.03 2.37
N TYR A 119 4.61 13.13 3.12
CA TYR A 119 3.72 14.26 2.85
C TYR A 119 4.52 15.46 2.40
N ASN A 120 3.97 16.27 1.49
CA ASN A 120 4.55 17.57 1.20
C ASN A 120 4.30 18.52 2.39
N SER A 121 5.36 19.01 3.03
CA SER A 121 5.23 19.89 4.22
C SER A 121 4.84 21.32 3.85
N ASN A 122 5.05 21.72 2.59
CA ASN A 122 4.79 23.06 2.09
C ASN A 122 3.40 23.22 1.47
N ASP A 123 2.63 22.13 1.39
CA ASP A 123 1.30 22.15 0.83
C ASP A 123 0.25 22.05 1.94
N ASP A 124 -0.66 23.03 1.98
CA ASP A 124 -1.81 23.04 2.90
C ASP A 124 -2.76 21.86 2.64
N THR A 125 -2.65 21.18 1.49
CA THR A 125 -3.43 19.96 1.17
C THR A 125 -2.98 18.74 1.97
N ASN A 126 -1.76 18.73 2.53
CA ASN A 126 -1.14 17.57 3.15
C ASN A 126 -1.18 16.33 2.22
N GLU A 127 -0.89 16.53 0.93
CA GLU A 127 -0.87 15.47 -0.08
C GLU A 127 0.23 14.45 0.21
N CYS A 128 -0.12 13.17 0.10
CA CYS A 128 0.82 12.06 0.22
C CYS A 128 1.53 11.85 -1.12
N VAL A 129 2.84 12.11 -1.17
CA VAL A 129 3.65 12.05 -2.40
C VAL A 129 4.27 10.67 -2.64
N ALA A 130 4.43 9.87 -1.59
CA ALA A 130 4.88 8.48 -1.68
C ALA A 130 4.44 7.71 -0.44
N GLU A 131 4.11 6.44 -0.62
CA GLU A 131 3.80 5.53 0.48
C GLU A 131 4.38 4.13 0.20
N ASN A 132 4.67 3.40 1.28
CA ASN A 132 5.09 2.01 1.22
C ASN A 132 4.70 1.28 2.49
N GLU A 133 4.40 -0.01 2.37
CA GLU A 133 3.85 -0.78 3.47
C GLU A 133 4.37 -2.21 3.46
N TYR A 134 4.65 -2.72 4.66
CA TYR A 134 5.27 -4.02 4.87
C TYR A 134 4.52 -4.80 5.94
N LEU A 135 4.14 -6.04 5.64
CA LEU A 135 3.54 -6.95 6.61
C LEU A 135 4.63 -7.76 7.30
N PHE A 136 4.57 -7.78 8.63
CA PHE A 136 5.44 -8.56 9.48
C PHE A 136 4.65 -9.54 10.35
N THR A 137 5.36 -10.54 10.85
CA THR A 137 4.83 -11.58 11.75
C THR A 137 5.79 -11.87 12.88
N LYS A 138 5.27 -12.04 14.10
CA LYS A 138 6.01 -12.61 15.24
C LYS A 138 6.14 -14.13 15.16
N GLY A 139 5.35 -14.77 14.30
CA GLY A 139 5.45 -16.19 13.97
C GLY A 139 6.64 -16.48 13.04
N LYS A 140 6.88 -17.76 12.74
CA LYS A 140 7.97 -18.20 11.85
C LYS A 140 7.69 -17.91 10.37
N ASP A 141 6.42 -17.72 10.03
CA ASP A 141 5.93 -17.43 8.68
C ASP A 141 4.65 -16.58 8.75
N LEU A 142 4.16 -16.19 7.57
CA LEU A 142 2.95 -15.37 7.41
C LEU A 142 1.65 -16.19 7.41
N GLY A 143 1.69 -17.45 7.87
CA GLY A 143 0.52 -18.35 7.84
C GLY A 143 -0.69 -17.81 8.61
N SER A 144 -0.47 -16.99 9.64
CA SER A 144 -1.55 -16.34 10.40
C SER A 144 -2.43 -15.41 9.56
N VAL A 145 -2.00 -14.98 8.38
CA VAL A 145 -2.84 -14.21 7.44
C VAL A 145 -4.10 -15.01 7.07
N PHE A 146 -3.99 -16.34 6.91
CA PHE A 146 -5.13 -17.19 6.53
C PHE A 146 -6.09 -17.49 7.69
N HIS A 147 -5.76 -17.03 8.90
CA HIS A 147 -6.57 -17.20 10.11
C HIS A 147 -7.19 -15.88 10.59
N MET A 148 -6.98 -14.78 9.86
CA MET A 148 -7.64 -13.52 10.14
C MET A 148 -9.13 -13.61 9.82
N ASP A 149 -9.96 -12.94 10.61
CA ASP A 149 -11.35 -12.75 10.23
C ASP A 149 -11.42 -11.90 8.96
N ALA A 150 -12.41 -12.20 8.11
CA ALA A 150 -12.67 -11.40 6.93
C ALA A 150 -12.96 -9.93 7.32
N PRO A 151 -12.36 -8.95 6.63
CA PRO A 151 -12.68 -7.55 6.88
C PRO A 151 -14.11 -7.26 6.44
N VAL A 152 -14.71 -6.25 7.05
CA VAL A 152 -16.03 -5.76 6.65
C VAL A 152 -15.81 -4.48 5.86
N LEU A 153 -16.12 -4.50 4.57
CA LEU A 153 -15.88 -3.38 3.66
C LEU A 153 -17.19 -2.72 3.25
N ASN A 154 -17.22 -1.39 3.23
CA ASN A 154 -18.21 -0.63 2.48
C ASN A 154 -17.55 -0.10 1.22
N ILE A 155 -18.21 -0.30 0.08
CA ILE A 155 -17.69 0.12 -1.23
C ILE A 155 -18.76 0.99 -1.88
N TRP A 156 -18.39 2.21 -2.26
CA TRP A 156 -19.26 3.13 -2.98
C TRP A 156 -18.67 3.42 -4.34
N GLN A 157 -19.50 3.38 -5.37
CA GLN A 157 -19.15 3.90 -6.67
C GLN A 157 -18.95 5.43 -6.61
N GLN A 158 -17.96 5.92 -7.33
CA GLN A 158 -17.70 7.33 -7.60
C GLN A 158 -17.80 7.59 -9.13
N SER A 159 -17.76 8.86 -9.55
CA SER A 159 -17.86 9.23 -10.97
C SER A 159 -16.75 8.63 -11.86
N ASN A 160 -15.57 8.41 -11.28
CA ASN A 160 -14.36 7.95 -11.98
C ASN A 160 -13.66 6.81 -11.23
N GLY A 161 -14.39 6.03 -10.44
CA GLY A 161 -13.80 4.93 -9.68
C GLY A 161 -14.62 4.45 -8.50
N VAL A 162 -13.95 4.05 -7.43
CA VAL A 162 -14.58 3.53 -6.21
C VAL A 162 -13.96 4.11 -4.96
N LYS A 163 -14.78 4.24 -3.91
CA LYS A 163 -14.36 4.52 -2.55
C LYS A 163 -14.54 3.26 -1.72
N ILE A 164 -13.50 2.81 -1.03
CA ILE A 164 -13.51 1.62 -0.18
C ILE A 164 -13.22 2.06 1.25
N TYR A 165 -14.03 1.61 2.21
CA TYR A 165 -13.87 1.88 3.63
C TYR A 165 -13.92 0.59 4.42
N ASN A 166 -12.98 0.42 5.35
CA ASN A 166 -12.98 -0.71 6.27
C ASN A 166 -13.80 -0.37 7.52
N GLN A 167 -15.03 -0.89 7.58
CA GLN A 167 -15.94 -0.76 8.72
C GLN A 167 -15.77 -1.90 9.75
N GLY A 168 -14.90 -2.87 9.46
CA GLY A 168 -14.63 -3.99 10.34
C GLY A 168 -13.68 -3.63 11.48
N ASN A 169 -13.39 -4.62 12.32
CA ASN A 169 -12.45 -4.48 13.43
C ASN A 169 -11.04 -5.03 13.11
N ASN A 170 -10.85 -5.56 11.90
CA ASN A 170 -9.57 -6.11 11.44
C ASN A 170 -9.15 -5.47 10.12
N ALA A 171 -7.84 -5.38 9.90
CA ALA A 171 -7.25 -4.85 8.69
C ALA A 171 -7.66 -5.67 7.46
N ALA A 172 -7.98 -4.97 6.38
CA ALA A 172 -8.15 -5.57 5.06
C ALA A 172 -6.77 -5.60 4.38
N LEU A 173 -6.12 -6.76 4.37
CA LEU A 173 -4.75 -6.88 3.86
C LEU A 173 -4.73 -7.08 2.34
N PHE A 174 -3.94 -6.26 1.64
CA PHE A 174 -3.63 -6.41 0.21
C PHE A 174 -4.86 -6.53 -0.68
N LEU A 175 -5.80 -5.59 -0.53
CA LEU A 175 -6.97 -5.45 -1.39
C LEU A 175 -6.53 -5.32 -2.85
N PHE A 176 -7.00 -6.24 -3.67
CA PHE A 176 -6.66 -6.36 -5.08
C PHE A 176 -7.92 -6.20 -5.92
N LEU A 177 -7.97 -5.09 -6.66
CA LEU A 177 -9.04 -4.79 -7.60
C LEU A 177 -8.69 -5.38 -8.96
N THR A 178 -9.61 -6.14 -9.55
CA THR A 178 -9.46 -6.72 -10.89
C THR A 178 -10.70 -6.50 -11.74
N ASP A 179 -10.52 -6.36 -13.05
CA ASP A 179 -11.64 -6.40 -13.99
C ASP A 179 -12.19 -7.83 -14.05
N ASN A 180 -13.48 -7.98 -13.75
CA ASN A 180 -14.21 -9.24 -13.81
C ASN A 180 -15.04 -9.37 -15.10
N GLY A 181 -14.78 -8.51 -16.09
CA GLY A 181 -15.36 -8.59 -17.43
C GLY A 181 -14.96 -9.87 -18.16
N SER A 182 -15.92 -10.45 -18.89
CA SER A 182 -15.65 -11.58 -19.77
C SER A 182 -14.78 -11.16 -20.96
N LEU A 183 -13.65 -11.84 -21.16
CA LEU A 183 -12.86 -11.81 -22.39
C LEU A 183 -13.80 -12.06 -23.61
N PRO A 184 -13.64 -11.36 -24.75
CA PRO A 184 -12.42 -10.73 -25.23
C PRO A 184 -12.55 -9.20 -25.38
N GLN A 185 -13.02 -8.48 -24.36
CA GLN A 185 -13.08 -7.02 -24.46
C GLN A 185 -11.67 -6.41 -24.42
N LYS A 186 -11.31 -5.67 -25.48
CA LYS A 186 -10.07 -4.88 -25.63
C LYS A 186 -10.11 -3.56 -24.84
N ASP A 187 -10.74 -3.56 -23.68
CA ASP A 187 -10.99 -2.34 -22.93
C ASP A 187 -10.59 -2.61 -21.48
N PHE A 188 -9.29 -2.45 -21.22
CA PHE A 188 -8.66 -2.75 -19.94
C PHE A 188 -8.97 -1.64 -18.95
N LEU A 189 -9.08 -2.03 -17.68
CA LEU A 189 -9.17 -1.10 -16.57
C LEU A 189 -7.80 -0.88 -15.95
N TYR A 190 -7.45 0.38 -15.74
CA TYR A 190 -6.24 0.79 -15.02
C TYR A 190 -6.66 1.47 -13.72
N PHE A 191 -5.93 1.15 -12.65
CA PHE A 191 -6.18 1.64 -11.30
C PHE A 191 -4.98 2.49 -10.87
N ASP A 192 -5.23 3.69 -10.37
CA ASP A 192 -4.18 4.60 -9.86
C ASP A 192 -3.47 4.03 -8.62
N ASN A 193 -4.20 3.26 -7.82
CA ASN A 193 -3.69 2.54 -6.67
C ASN A 193 -4.35 1.16 -6.57
N ASN A 194 -3.57 0.13 -6.21
CA ASN A 194 -4.05 -1.23 -6.07
C ASN A 194 -3.10 -2.04 -5.19
N TYR A 195 -3.54 -3.22 -4.72
CA TYR A 195 -2.76 -4.11 -3.86
C TYR A 195 -2.25 -3.43 -2.57
N PHE A 196 -3.17 -2.83 -1.82
CA PHE A 196 -2.91 -2.02 -0.62
C PHE A 196 -3.66 -2.57 0.61
N CYS A 197 -3.29 -2.15 1.83
CA CYS A 197 -4.07 -2.48 3.02
C CYS A 197 -4.94 -1.31 3.50
N LEU A 198 -6.03 -1.63 4.21
CA LEU A 198 -6.84 -0.68 4.96
C LEU A 198 -6.98 -1.13 6.41
N LEU A 199 -6.51 -0.34 7.35
CA LEU A 199 -6.81 -0.56 8.76
C LEU A 199 -8.30 -0.29 9.06
N PRO A 200 -8.84 -0.81 10.17
CA PRO A 200 -10.15 -0.43 10.68
C PRO A 200 -10.34 1.09 10.71
N GLY A 201 -11.43 1.57 10.13
CA GLY A 201 -11.76 2.99 10.06
C GLY A 201 -11.04 3.77 8.94
N GLU A 202 -10.19 3.13 8.13
CA GLU A 202 -9.56 3.79 6.99
C GLU A 202 -10.41 3.68 5.71
N GLU A 203 -10.23 4.67 4.84
CA GLU A 203 -10.78 4.70 3.50
C GLU A 203 -9.71 4.94 2.44
N ARG A 204 -10.00 4.52 1.22
CA ARG A 204 -9.22 4.86 0.04
C ARG A 204 -10.12 5.06 -1.17
N ASN A 205 -9.82 6.10 -1.93
CA ASN A 205 -10.41 6.36 -3.23
C ASN A 205 -9.48 5.80 -4.28
N ILE A 206 -10.01 5.02 -5.21
CA ILE A 206 -9.29 4.44 -6.33
C ILE A 206 -9.88 5.02 -7.59
N GLN A 207 -9.08 5.74 -8.36
CA GLN A 207 -9.48 6.18 -9.69
C GLN A 207 -9.25 5.08 -10.71
N ILE A 208 -10.19 4.98 -11.64
CA ILE A 208 -10.25 3.92 -12.63
C ILE A 208 -10.39 4.57 -13.99
N THR A 209 -9.46 4.23 -14.88
CA THR A 209 -9.50 4.63 -16.29
C THR A 209 -9.62 3.41 -17.17
N SER A 210 -10.11 3.61 -18.39
CA SER A 210 -10.21 2.56 -19.40
C SER A 210 -9.67 3.02 -20.75
N ASP A 211 -9.27 2.07 -21.59
CA ASP A 211 -8.79 2.38 -22.95
C ASP A 211 -9.88 3.09 -23.78
N SER A 212 -11.14 2.70 -23.59
CA SER A 212 -12.31 3.31 -24.26
C SER A 212 -12.73 4.66 -23.67
N GLY A 213 -12.19 5.03 -22.50
CA GLY A 213 -12.57 6.23 -21.75
C GLY A 213 -13.88 6.11 -20.97
N SER A 214 -14.58 4.97 -21.02
CA SER A 214 -15.79 4.70 -20.23
C SER A 214 -15.60 3.50 -19.30
N ILE A 215 -16.00 3.65 -18.04
CA ILE A 215 -15.99 2.58 -17.03
C ILE A 215 -17.40 2.04 -16.72
N THR A 216 -18.43 2.59 -17.36
CA THR A 216 -19.84 2.22 -17.14
C THR A 216 -20.13 0.79 -17.63
N GLY A 217 -20.86 0.04 -16.81
CA GLY A 217 -21.22 -1.36 -17.08
C GLY A 217 -20.11 -2.37 -16.75
N LYS A 218 -18.93 -1.91 -16.34
CA LYS A 218 -17.82 -2.78 -15.93
C LYS A 218 -18.05 -3.34 -14.54
N THR A 219 -17.65 -4.59 -14.31
CA THR A 219 -17.73 -5.23 -12.99
C THR A 219 -16.33 -5.46 -12.47
N ILE A 220 -16.08 -4.98 -11.26
CA ILE A 220 -14.79 -5.09 -10.58
C ILE A 220 -14.92 -6.12 -9.46
N SER A 221 -13.96 -7.03 -9.40
CA SER A 221 -13.71 -7.90 -8.25
C SER A 221 -12.77 -7.19 -7.27
N ILE A 222 -13.04 -7.29 -5.97
CA ILE A 222 -12.20 -6.73 -4.91
C ILE A 222 -11.87 -7.88 -3.96
N GLU A 223 -10.65 -8.36 -4.07
CA GLU A 223 -10.16 -9.57 -3.41
C GLU A 223 -9.16 -9.24 -2.31
N ASN A 224 -9.10 -10.07 -1.28
CA ASN A 224 -7.96 -10.14 -0.38
C ASN A 224 -7.67 -11.60 -0.01
N PHE A 225 -6.74 -11.82 0.92
CA PHE A 225 -6.34 -13.15 1.36
C PHE A 225 -7.46 -14.00 1.98
N VAL A 226 -8.54 -13.37 2.47
CA VAL A 226 -9.57 -14.03 3.31
C VAL A 226 -11.01 -13.83 2.80
N SER A 227 -11.23 -13.02 1.77
CA SER A 227 -12.56 -12.64 1.28
C SER A 227 -12.55 -12.12 -0.16
N ASN A 228 -13.72 -12.15 -0.81
CA ASN A 228 -13.94 -11.59 -2.14
C ASN A 228 -15.26 -10.80 -2.18
N ASN A 229 -15.26 -9.63 -2.80
CA ASN A 229 -16.41 -8.74 -2.97
C ASN A 229 -16.52 -8.30 -4.44
N TYR A 230 -17.71 -7.91 -4.89
CA TYR A 230 -17.96 -7.47 -6.27
C TYR A 230 -18.73 -6.16 -6.31
N ILE A 231 -18.40 -5.30 -7.27
CA ILE A 231 -19.15 -4.08 -7.58
C ILE A 231 -19.29 -3.88 -9.09
N THR A 232 -20.49 -3.57 -9.55
CA THR A 232 -20.74 -3.16 -10.95
C THR A 232 -20.83 -1.64 -11.02
N LEU A 233 -19.97 -1.04 -11.84
CA LEU A 233 -19.94 0.39 -12.10
C LEU A 233 -21.10 0.79 -13.02
N ARG A 234 -21.92 1.73 -12.57
CA ARG A 234 -23.10 2.26 -13.28
C ARG A 234 -22.82 3.52 -14.08
#